data_AF-M8ASL6-F1
#
_entry.id   AF-M8ASL6-F1
#
_cell.length_a   1.000
_cell.length_b   1.000
_cell.length_c   1.000
_cell.angle_alpha   90.00
_cell.angle_beta   90.00
_cell.angle_gamma   90.00
#
_symmetry.space_group_name_H-M   'P 1'
#
loop_
_entity.id
_entity.type
_entity.pdbx_description
1 polymer ?
#
loop_
_entity_poly.entity_id
_entity_poly.type
_entity_poly.pdbx_seq_one_letter_code
_entity_poly.pdbx_strand_id
1 'polypeptide(L)'
;MEGKNRAAAIAALCMLLLLTLPKPSHQQPSGVDCKCYRQCYPGCKDSIPPWLCKVKCAGGCPDAQTIQELLSCLIACNTDSICDQPAPSVNVGACADDCYKMWGSGGTK
;
A
#
# COMPACT_ATOMS: atom_id res chain seq x y z
N MET A 1 10.49 47.22 -18.23
CA MET A 1 11.00 46.30 -17.19
C MET A 1 9.97 45.17 -17.02
N GLU A 2 9.75 44.32 -18.03
CA GLU A 2 8.52 43.50 -18.12
C GLU A 2 8.75 41.98 -18.22
N GLY A 3 9.99 41.52 -18.41
CA GLY A 3 10.33 40.09 -18.45
C GLY A 3 10.52 39.44 -17.08
N LYS A 4 10.97 40.21 -16.08
CA LYS A 4 11.23 39.72 -14.71
C LYS A 4 9.95 39.35 -13.95
N ASN A 5 8.83 40.01 -14.26
CA ASN A 5 7.56 39.77 -13.59
C ASN A 5 6.83 38.53 -14.12
N ARG A 6 7.11 38.11 -15.36
CA ARG A 6 6.50 36.91 -15.94
C ARG A 6 7.03 35.63 -15.30
N ALA A 7 8.34 35.55 -15.07
CA ALA A 7 8.95 34.39 -14.41
C ALA A 7 8.44 34.22 -12.97
N ALA A 8 8.33 35.32 -12.22
CA ALA A 8 7.80 35.31 -10.85
C ALA A 8 6.31 34.90 -10.81
N ALA A 9 5.51 35.38 -11.76
CA ALA A 9 4.10 35.00 -11.86
C ALA A 9 3.92 33.51 -12.19
N ILE A 10 4.74 32.96 -13.09
CA ILE A 10 4.70 31.54 -13.45
C ILE A 10 5.12 30.68 -12.25
N ALA A 11 6.19 31.06 -11.53
CA ALA A 11 6.63 30.35 -10.33
C ALA A 11 5.55 30.35 -9.23
N ALA A 12 4.88 31.48 -9.01
CA ALA A 12 3.79 31.59 -8.05
C ALA A 12 2.59 30.71 -8.42
N LEU A 13 2.23 30.66 -9.71
CA LEU A 13 1.17 29.77 -10.23
C LEU A 13 1.52 28.29 -10.05
N CYS A 14 2.77 27.89 -10.32
CA CYS A 14 3.23 26.52 -10.09
C CYS A 14 3.18 26.11 -8.61
N MET A 15 3.59 26.98 -7.70
CA MET A 15 3.53 26.71 -6.26
C MET A 15 2.09 26.62 -5.74
N LEU A 16 1.19 27.48 -6.24
CA LEU A 16 -0.24 27.40 -5.94
C LEU A 16 -0.85 26.08 -6.41
N LEU A 17 -0.48 25.61 -7.61
CA LEU A 17 -0.93 24.31 -8.12
C LEU A 17 -0.48 23.15 -7.22
N LEU A 18 0.75 23.18 -6.69
CA LEU A 18 1.25 22.19 -5.72
C LEU A 18 0.49 22.20 -4.39
N LEU A 19 -0.02 23.36 -3.95
CA LEU A 19 -0.81 23.50 -2.73
C LEU A 19 -2.27 23.07 -2.92
N THR A 20 -2.83 23.26 -4.13
CA THR A 20 -4.20 22.87 -4.47
C THR A 20 -4.32 21.45 -5.00
N LEU A 21 -3.19 20.84 -5.37
CA LEU A 21 -3.12 19.41 -5.66
C LEU A 21 -3.63 18.71 -4.39
N PRO A 22 -4.75 17.95 -4.47
CA PRO A 22 -5.19 17.13 -3.36
C PRO A 22 -3.97 16.32 -2.94
N LYS A 23 -3.59 16.41 -1.65
CA LYS A 23 -2.58 15.54 -1.04
C LYS A 23 -2.75 14.18 -1.70
N PRO A 24 -1.70 13.59 -2.31
CA PRO A 24 -1.83 12.37 -3.07
C PRO A 24 -2.70 11.46 -2.24
N SER A 25 -3.95 11.30 -2.68
CA SER A 25 -4.89 10.43 -2.00
C SER A 25 -4.12 9.13 -2.02
N HIS A 26 -3.69 8.66 -0.85
CA HIS A 26 -3.09 7.34 -0.73
C HIS A 26 -4.19 6.45 -1.30
N GLN A 27 -4.10 6.17 -2.61
CA GLN A 27 -5.16 5.50 -3.34
C GLN A 27 -5.18 4.16 -2.67
N GLN A 28 -6.17 4.00 -1.79
CA GLN A 28 -6.25 2.88 -0.90
C GLN A 28 -6.26 1.67 -1.84
N PRO A 29 -5.28 0.77 -1.73
CA PRO A 29 -5.16 -0.30 -2.69
C PRO A 29 -6.50 -1.03 -2.76
N SER A 30 -7.16 -0.91 -3.91
CA SER A 30 -8.49 -1.47 -4.14
C SER A 30 -8.40 -2.99 -4.00
N GLY A 31 -8.78 -3.52 -2.83
CA GLY A 31 -8.65 -4.94 -2.53
C GLY A 31 -8.38 -5.27 -1.05
N VAL A 32 -7.84 -4.34 -0.26
CA VAL A 32 -7.53 -4.59 1.17
C VAL A 32 -8.65 -4.09 2.08
N ASP A 33 -9.23 -4.97 2.91
CA ASP A 33 -10.10 -4.55 4.02
C ASP A 33 -9.24 -3.92 5.14
N CYS A 34 -9.30 -2.60 5.22
CA CYS A 34 -8.52 -1.83 6.20
C CYS A 34 -8.95 -2.01 7.65
N LYS A 35 -10.21 -2.39 7.91
CA LYS A 35 -10.65 -2.70 9.27
C LYS A 35 -9.99 -4.00 9.73
N CYS A 36 -10.04 -5.03 8.89
CA CYS A 36 -9.37 -6.30 9.19
C CYS A 36 -7.85 -6.12 9.31
N TYR A 37 -7.22 -5.39 8.38
CA TYR A 37 -5.78 -5.22 8.39
C TYR A 37 -5.28 -4.53 9.68
N ARG A 38 -5.95 -3.44 10.09
CA ARG A 38 -5.59 -2.70 11.32
C ARG A 38 -5.79 -3.54 12.59
N GLN A 39 -6.64 -4.56 12.57
CA GLN A 39 -6.80 -5.51 13.67
C GLN A 39 -5.74 -6.62 13.63
N CYS A 40 -5.41 -7.12 12.44
CA CYS A 40 -4.45 -8.21 12.25
C CYS A 40 -2.99 -7.77 12.49
N TYR A 41 -2.58 -6.65 11.89
CA TYR A 41 -1.17 -6.27 11.82
C TYR A 41 -0.52 -5.98 13.19
N PRO A 42 -1.16 -5.25 14.14
CA PRO A 42 -0.56 -4.97 15.43
C PRO A 42 -0.26 -6.23 16.25
N GLY A 43 -1.19 -7.18 16.32
CA GLY A 43 -0.97 -8.44 17.04
C GLY A 43 0.02 -9.35 16.33
N CYS A 44 0.01 -9.33 14.99
CA CYS A 44 0.92 -10.15 14.20
C CYS A 44 2.38 -9.69 14.36
N LYS A 45 2.66 -8.39 14.20
CA LYS A 45 4.04 -7.86 14.15
C LYS A 45 4.82 -8.08 15.46
N ASP A 46 4.11 -8.33 16.55
CA ASP A 46 4.70 -8.61 17.86
C ASP A 46 5.09 -10.10 18.00
N SER A 47 4.60 -10.96 17.09
CA SER A 47 4.83 -12.42 17.11
C SER A 47 5.77 -12.93 16.01
N ILE A 48 5.78 -12.29 14.84
CA ILE A 48 6.60 -12.67 13.68
C ILE A 48 7.20 -11.43 12.99
N PRO A 49 8.22 -11.59 12.12
CA PRO A 49 8.80 -10.47 11.39
C PRO A 49 7.74 -9.58 10.71
N PRO A 50 7.85 -8.24 10.82
CA PRO A 50 6.81 -7.32 10.32
C PRO A 50 6.45 -7.51 8.84
N TRP A 51 7.41 -7.91 8.01
CA TRP A 51 7.19 -8.14 6.60
C TRP A 51 6.32 -9.38 6.32
N LEU A 52 6.43 -10.43 7.15
CA LEU A 52 5.55 -11.61 7.06
C LEU A 52 4.12 -11.25 7.49
N CYS A 53 3.98 -10.38 8.49
CA CYS A 53 2.67 -9.86 8.89
C CYS A 53 2.01 -9.04 7.81
N LYS A 54 2.79 -8.24 7.09
CA LYS A 54 2.31 -7.48 5.94
C LYS A 54 1.66 -8.41 4.91
N VAL A 55 2.35 -9.49 4.54
CA VAL A 55 1.87 -10.53 3.62
C VAL A 55 0.64 -11.27 4.15
N LYS A 56 0.69 -11.70 5.41
CA LYS A 56 -0.37 -12.51 6.04
C LYS A 56 -1.66 -11.71 6.24
N CYS A 57 -1.55 -10.48 6.73
CA CYS A 57 -2.72 -9.63 6.98
C CYS A 57 -3.28 -9.01 5.69
N ALA A 58 -2.46 -8.71 4.69
CA ALA A 58 -2.98 -8.19 3.42
C ALA A 58 -3.72 -9.27 2.62
N GLY A 59 -3.19 -10.50 2.60
CA GLY A 59 -3.83 -11.62 1.90
C GLY A 59 -4.99 -12.25 2.66
N GLY A 60 -4.97 -12.25 4.01
CA GLY A 60 -6.01 -12.92 4.81
C GLY A 60 -7.20 -12.05 5.22
N CYS A 61 -7.20 -10.76 4.84
CA CYS A 61 -8.29 -9.81 5.13
C CYS A 61 -9.38 -9.59 4.05
N PRO A 62 -9.31 -10.09 2.80
CA PRO A 62 -10.44 -10.01 1.89
C PRO A 62 -11.51 -11.08 2.18
N ASP A 63 -12.75 -10.83 1.79
CA ASP A 63 -13.85 -11.82 1.79
C ASP A 63 -13.54 -12.95 0.78
N ALA A 64 -12.86 -13.99 1.26
CA ALA A 64 -12.89 -15.39 0.81
C ALA A 64 -12.99 -15.70 -0.71
N GLN A 65 -12.42 -14.88 -1.59
CA GLN A 65 -12.13 -15.27 -2.97
C GLN A 65 -10.63 -15.43 -3.11
N THR A 66 -10.17 -16.64 -3.43
CA THR A 66 -8.75 -17.03 -3.42
C THR A 66 -7.87 -16.16 -4.34
N ILE A 67 -8.44 -15.67 -5.45
CA ILE A 67 -7.75 -14.73 -6.36
C ILE A 67 -7.53 -13.37 -5.66
N GLN A 68 -8.46 -12.96 -4.80
CA GLN A 68 -8.44 -11.69 -4.08
C GLN A 68 -7.41 -11.70 -2.95
N GLU A 69 -7.15 -12.84 -2.32
CA GLU A 69 -6.11 -13.02 -1.30
C GLU A 69 -4.70 -12.80 -1.87
N LEU A 70 -4.38 -13.47 -2.99
CA LEU A 70 -3.09 -13.31 -3.66
C LEU A 70 -2.91 -11.89 -4.20
N LEU A 71 -3.92 -11.32 -4.86
CA LEU A 71 -3.84 -9.95 -5.39
C LEU A 71 -3.63 -8.92 -4.29
N SER A 72 -4.39 -8.99 -3.19
CA SER A 72 -4.22 -8.07 -2.06
C SER A 72 -2.83 -8.19 -1.42
N CYS A 73 -2.28 -9.40 -1.35
CA CYS A 73 -0.91 -9.62 -0.91
C CYS A 73 0.13 -8.99 -1.85
N LEU A 74 -0.01 -9.20 -3.16
CA LEU A 74 0.90 -8.63 -4.16
C LEU A 74 0.84 -7.10 -4.17
N ILE A 75 -0.35 -6.52 -4.00
CA ILE A 75 -0.50 -5.07 -3.89
C ILE A 75 0.25 -4.58 -2.64
N ALA A 76 0.11 -5.24 -1.50
CA ALA A 76 0.85 -4.90 -0.29
C ALA A 76 2.37 -4.92 -0.50
N CYS A 77 2.92 -5.87 -1.26
CA CYS A 77 4.35 -5.91 -1.55
C CYS A 77 4.88 -4.64 -2.25
N ASN A 78 4.01 -3.92 -2.96
CA ASN A 78 4.35 -2.73 -3.73
C ASN A 78 4.04 -1.41 -3.01
N THR A 79 3.60 -1.45 -1.75
CA THR A 79 3.25 -0.23 -0.99
C THR A 79 4.12 -0.05 0.25
N ASP A 80 4.49 1.20 0.52
CA ASP A 80 5.20 1.59 1.77
C ASP A 80 4.22 1.88 2.92
N SER A 81 2.93 1.89 2.63
CA SER A 81 1.86 2.05 3.63
C SER A 81 0.65 1.22 3.25
N ILE A 82 0.00 0.62 4.24
CA ILE A 82 -1.26 -0.11 4.06
C ILE A 82 -2.24 0.42 5.10
N CYS A 83 -3.40 0.91 4.66
CA CYS A 83 -4.47 1.35 5.54
C CYS A 83 -4.04 2.40 6.57
N ASP A 84 -3.22 3.36 6.12
CA ASP A 84 -2.58 4.43 6.91
C ASP A 84 -1.58 3.94 7.97
N GLN A 85 -1.20 2.65 7.93
CA GLN A 85 -0.14 2.13 8.76
C GLN A 85 1.18 2.09 7.97
N PRO A 86 2.30 2.52 8.58
CA PRO A 86 3.61 2.32 7.99
C PRO A 86 3.86 0.82 7.85
N ALA A 87 4.13 0.39 6.62
CA ALA A 87 4.47 -0.99 6.32
C ALA A 87 6.00 -1.07 6.13
N PRO A 88 6.64 -2.17 6.54
CA PRO A 88 8.06 -2.35 6.28
C PRO A 88 8.31 -2.32 4.78
N SER A 89 9.39 -1.66 4.38
CA SER A 89 9.96 -1.79 3.04
C SER A 89 10.49 -3.22 2.90
N VAL A 90 10.16 -3.84 1.78
CA VAL A 90 10.49 -5.23 1.50
C VAL A 90 11.03 -5.33 0.09
N ASN A 91 11.91 -6.30 -0.16
CA ASN A 91 12.25 -6.65 -1.52
C ASN A 91 10.97 -7.17 -2.21
N VAL A 92 10.52 -6.48 -3.26
CA VAL A 92 9.26 -6.77 -3.94
C VAL A 92 9.24 -8.21 -4.48
N GLY A 93 10.35 -8.70 -5.01
CA GLY A 93 10.48 -10.06 -5.52
C GLY A 93 10.30 -11.11 -4.42
N ALA A 94 11.07 -10.98 -3.33
CA ALA A 94 10.95 -11.89 -2.19
C ALA A 94 9.56 -11.85 -1.55
N CYS A 95 8.96 -10.66 -1.43
CA CYS A 95 7.60 -10.51 -0.93
C CYS A 95 6.57 -11.18 -1.84
N ALA A 96 6.71 -11.03 -3.16
CA ALA A 96 5.83 -11.68 -4.12
C ALA A 96 5.96 -13.22 -4.05
N ASP A 97 7.19 -13.75 -3.96
CA ASP A 97 7.44 -15.17 -3.72
C ASP A 97 6.68 -15.69 -2.49
N ASP A 98 6.72 -14.94 -1.38
CA ASP A 98 6.02 -15.34 -0.17
C ASP A 98 4.49 -15.20 -0.28
N CYS A 99 3.99 -14.21 -1.04
CA CYS A 99 2.58 -14.15 -1.42
C CYS A 99 2.14 -15.38 -2.22
N TYR A 100 2.91 -15.80 -3.23
CA TYR A 100 2.60 -16.99 -4.02
C TYR A 100 2.67 -18.27 -3.19
N LYS A 101 3.64 -18.40 -2.27
CA LYS A 101 3.72 -19.55 -1.36
C LYS A 101 2.52 -19.65 -0.43
N MET A 102 2.03 -18.52 0.09
CA MET A 102 0.91 -18.53 1.05
C MET A 102 -0.47 -18.55 0.39
N TRP A 103 -0.65 -17.85 -0.75
CA TRP A 103 -1.96 -17.57 -1.33
C TRP A 103 -2.10 -18.02 -2.79
N GLY A 104 -1.01 -18.44 -3.45
CA GLY A 104 -1.00 -18.82 -4.87
C GLY A 104 -1.51 -20.23 -5.16
N SER A 105 -1.68 -21.07 -4.13
CA SER A 105 -2.28 -22.40 -4.26
C SER A 105 -3.79 -22.27 -4.13
N GLY A 106 -4.48 -22.11 -5.27
CA GLY A 106 -5.95 -22.10 -5.27
C GLY A 106 -6.50 -23.38 -4.64
N GLY A 107 -7.20 -23.25 -3.51
CA GLY A 107 -8.29 -24.15 -3.14
C GLY A 107 -7.94 -25.48 -2.46
N THR A 108 -7.14 -25.49 -1.40
CA THR A 108 -7.26 -26.56 -0.39
C THR A 108 -7.45 -25.94 0.98
N LYS A 109 -8.73 -25.74 1.31
CA LYS A 109 -9.20 -25.64 2.69
C LYS A 109 -9.35 -27.05 3.27
#